data_AF-A0AAV5L4R9-F1
#
_entry.id   AF-A0AAV5L4R9-F1
#
_cell.length_a   1.000
_cell.length_b   1.000
_cell.length_c   1.000
_cell.angle_alpha   90.00
_cell.angle_beta   90.00
_cell.angle_gamma   90.00
#
_symmetry.space_group_name_H-M   'P 1'
#
loop_
_entity.id
_entity.type
_entity.pdbx_description
1 polymer ?
#
loop_
_entity_poly.entity_id
_entity_poly.type
_entity_poly.pdbx_seq_one_letter_code
_entity_poly.pdbx_strand_id
1 'polypeptide(L)'
;MATIFENKRIESNDLASRMRFPHGANFANLPFGCNNPGQFGSLSVTDEGGTQWTLTIKNQNGQVYFTDGWNAFRVGKGVTVGKKISLYKDEDDRTAE
;
A
#
# COMPACT_ATOMS: atom_id res chain seq x y z
N MET A 1 15.63 10.90 -2.90
CA MET A 1 15.36 10.76 -1.45
C MET A 1 14.03 10.03 -1.35
N ALA A 2 13.95 8.90 -0.65
CA ALA A 2 12.69 8.17 -0.51
C ALA A 2 11.75 8.92 0.42
N THR A 3 10.66 9.48 -0.10
CA THR A 3 9.67 10.20 0.70
C THR A 3 8.79 9.16 1.39
N ILE A 4 8.74 9.21 2.74
CA ILE A 4 7.77 8.42 3.50
C ILE A 4 6.40 8.92 3.10
N PHE A 5 5.69 8.11 2.33
CA PHE A 5 4.39 8.49 1.82
C PHE A 5 3.29 8.20 2.85
N GLU A 6 3.47 7.17 3.69
CA GLU A 6 2.46 6.85 4.71
C GLU A 6 3.03 6.04 5.88
N ASN A 7 2.53 6.29 7.09
CA ASN A 7 2.75 5.44 8.26
C ASN A 7 1.40 5.00 8.83
N LYS A 8 1.12 3.70 8.77
CA LYS A 8 -0.08 3.12 9.39
C LYS A 8 0.28 2.11 10.47
N ARG A 9 -0.43 2.19 11.59
CA ARG A 9 -0.46 1.11 12.58
C ARG A 9 -1.50 0.07 12.15
N ILE A 10 -1.09 -1.19 12.14
CA ILE A 10 -1.95 -2.30 11.75
C ILE A 10 -2.91 -2.60 12.89
N GLU A 11 -4.20 -2.50 12.59
CA GLU A 11 -5.27 -2.83 13.51
C GLU A 11 -5.77 -4.26 13.26
N SER A 12 -6.51 -4.84 14.20
CA SER A 12 -7.09 -6.18 14.04
C SER A 12 -7.95 -6.30 12.77
N ASN A 13 -8.56 -5.18 12.34
CA ASN A 13 -9.37 -5.11 11.13
C ASN A 13 -8.53 -5.15 9.84
N ASP A 14 -7.25 -4.75 9.89
CA ASP A 14 -6.32 -4.82 8.75
C ASP A 14 -5.70 -6.22 8.58
N LEU A 15 -5.86 -7.08 9.58
CA LEU A 15 -5.57 -8.51 9.47
C LEU A 15 -6.69 -9.30 8.78
N ALA A 16 -7.70 -8.65 8.23
CA ALA A 16 -8.64 -9.30 7.33
C ALA A 16 -7.97 -9.62 5.97
N SER A 17 -8.69 -10.25 5.05
CA SER A 17 -8.24 -10.47 3.67
C SER A 17 -8.00 -9.17 2.88
N ARG A 18 -8.32 -8.02 3.47
CA ARG A 18 -8.10 -6.68 2.92
C ARG A 18 -7.70 -5.71 4.03
N MET A 19 -6.70 -4.88 3.76
CA MET A 19 -6.31 -3.77 4.64
C MET A 19 -6.99 -2.50 4.18
N ARG A 20 -7.49 -1.70 5.12
CA ARG A 20 -8.00 -0.36 4.82
C ARG A 20 -6.82 0.56 4.67
N PHE A 21 -6.75 1.29 3.56
CA PHE A 21 -5.85 2.42 3.46
C PHE A 21 -6.28 3.47 4.51
N PRO A 22 -5.36 4.05 5.31
CA PRO A 22 -5.74 5.02 6.31
C PRO A 22 -6.39 6.24 5.65
N HIS A 23 -7.40 6.79 6.32
CA HIS A 23 -8.15 7.95 5.83
C HIS A 23 -7.28 9.19 5.56
N GLY A 24 -6.09 9.29 6.17
CA GLY A 24 -5.15 10.39 6.00
C GLY A 24 -4.05 10.15 4.95
N ALA A 25 -4.06 8.99 4.29
CA ALA A 25 -3.12 8.73 3.21
C ALA A 25 -3.41 9.68 2.05
N ASN A 26 -2.39 10.37 1.57
CA ASN A 26 -2.60 11.35 0.51
C ASN A 26 -2.69 10.64 -0.85
N PHE A 27 -3.92 10.30 -1.26
CA PHE A 27 -4.25 9.56 -2.49
C PHE A 27 -3.54 10.05 -3.76
N ALA A 28 -3.01 11.28 -3.75
CA ALA A 28 -2.14 11.82 -4.81
C ALA A 28 -0.85 11.01 -5.07
N ASN A 29 -0.37 10.20 -4.12
CA ASN A 29 0.80 9.35 -4.37
C ASN A 29 0.46 7.87 -4.61
N LEU A 30 -0.83 7.52 -4.62
CA LEU A 30 -1.23 6.25 -5.22
C LEU A 30 -1.04 6.34 -6.74
N PRO A 31 -0.79 5.21 -7.43
CA PRO A 31 -0.73 5.20 -8.88
C PRO A 31 -2.03 5.79 -9.45
N PHE A 32 -1.87 6.68 -10.44
CA PHE A 32 -2.96 7.46 -11.04
C PHE A 32 -4.14 6.55 -11.43
N GLY A 33 -5.34 6.87 -10.95
CA GLY A 33 -6.58 6.14 -11.27
C GLY A 33 -7.19 5.39 -10.07
N CYS A 34 -6.40 5.04 -9.05
CA CYS A 34 -6.88 4.30 -7.87
C CYS A 34 -7.86 5.07 -6.98
N ASN A 35 -7.99 6.38 -7.20
CA ASN A 35 -8.81 7.31 -6.43
C ASN A 35 -10.27 7.37 -6.93
N ASN A 36 -10.59 6.75 -8.07
CA ASN A 36 -11.96 6.71 -8.59
C ASN A 36 -12.71 5.46 -8.08
N PRO A 37 -13.98 5.57 -7.62
CA PRO A 37 -14.73 4.42 -7.12
C PRO A 37 -14.89 3.35 -8.21
N GLY A 38 -14.60 2.09 -7.85
CA GLY A 38 -14.65 0.98 -8.79
C GLY A 38 -13.39 0.81 -9.65
N GLN A 39 -12.39 1.67 -9.52
CA GLN A 39 -11.09 1.44 -10.13
C GLN A 39 -10.20 0.54 -9.27
N PHE A 40 -9.39 -0.22 -9.99
CA PHE A 40 -8.37 -1.10 -9.44
C PHE A 40 -7.02 -0.58 -9.92
N GLY A 41 -6.05 -0.55 -9.03
CA GLY A 41 -4.66 -0.33 -9.42
C GLY A 41 -3.76 -1.38 -8.82
N SER A 42 -2.63 -1.58 -9.44
CA SER A 42 -1.60 -2.52 -8.99
C SER A 42 -0.44 -1.72 -8.42
N LEU A 43 -0.07 -2.00 -7.19
CA LEU A 43 1.08 -1.41 -6.52
C LEU A 43 2.12 -2.50 -6.28
N SER A 44 3.27 -2.37 -6.92
CA SER A 44 4.44 -3.20 -6.62
C SER A 44 5.21 -2.53 -5.49
N VAL A 45 5.33 -3.20 -4.35
CA VAL A 45 6.15 -2.75 -3.23
C VAL A 45 7.34 -3.67 -3.07
N THR A 46 8.53 -3.11 -3.00
CA THR A 46 9.75 -3.87 -2.71
C THR A 46 10.08 -3.72 -1.24
N ASP A 47 10.28 -4.84 -0.58
CA ASP A 47 10.68 -4.88 0.81
C ASP A 47 12.19 -4.59 0.98
N GLU A 48 12.61 -4.25 2.21
CA GLU A 48 14.02 -4.12 2.59
C GLU A 48 14.85 -5.38 2.29
N GLY A 49 14.22 -6.57 2.31
CA GLY A 49 14.84 -7.83 1.88
C GLY A 49 14.97 -8.00 0.36
N GLY A 50 14.61 -7.00 -0.45
CA GLY A 50 14.62 -7.07 -1.92
C GLY A 50 13.48 -7.88 -2.53
N THR A 51 12.53 -8.34 -1.72
CA THR A 51 11.37 -9.09 -2.21
C THR A 51 10.31 -8.13 -2.73
N GLN A 52 9.93 -8.27 -3.99
CA GLN A 52 8.83 -7.51 -4.59
C GLN A 52 7.49 -8.19 -4.32
N TRP A 53 6.52 -7.40 -3.84
CA TRP A 53 5.17 -7.83 -3.54
C TRP A 53 4.20 -7.01 -4.37
N THR A 54 3.36 -7.68 -5.15
CA THR A 54 2.32 -7.02 -5.94
C THR A 54 1.05 -6.97 -5.12
N LEU A 55 0.56 -5.75 -4.84
CA LEU A 55 -0.65 -5.49 -4.08
C LEU A 55 -1.71 -4.87 -5.00
N THR A 56 -2.93 -5.37 -4.97
CA THR A 56 -4.05 -4.74 -5.69
C THR A 56 -4.79 -3.78 -4.78
N ILE A 57 -4.86 -2.54 -5.23
CA ILE A 57 -5.59 -1.44 -4.64
C ILE A 57 -6.98 -1.39 -5.25
N LYS A 58 -8.00 -1.28 -4.42
CA LYS A 58 -9.39 -1.10 -4.85
C LYS A 58 -10.01 0.07 -4.10
N ASN A 59 -10.66 0.98 -4.82
CA ASN A 59 -11.50 2.00 -4.20
C ASN A 59 -12.96 1.53 -4.17
N GLN A 60 -13.49 1.41 -2.95
CA GLN A 60 -14.88 1.09 -2.70
C GLN A 60 -15.52 2.27 -1.95
N ASN A 61 -16.39 3.01 -2.63
CA ASN A 61 -17.13 4.17 -2.10
C ASN A 61 -16.25 5.27 -1.49
N GLY A 62 -15.13 5.62 -2.13
CA GLY A 62 -14.21 6.64 -1.64
C GLY A 62 -13.22 6.12 -0.59
N GLN A 63 -13.32 4.84 -0.21
CA GLN A 63 -12.36 4.20 0.68
C GLN A 63 -11.48 3.24 -0.09
N VAL A 64 -10.18 3.45 0.01
CA VAL A 64 -9.17 2.62 -0.64
C VAL A 64 -8.83 1.42 0.23
N TYR A 65 -8.72 0.25 -0.39
CA TYR A 65 -8.38 -1.02 0.25
C TYR A 65 -7.25 -1.70 -0.51
N PHE A 66 -6.28 -2.24 0.22
CA PHE A 66 -5.41 -3.28 -0.31
C PHE A 66 -6.14 -4.61 -0.24
N THR A 67 -6.22 -5.31 -1.35
CA THR A 67 -6.99 -6.54 -1.50
C THR A 67 -6.05 -7.67 -1.91
N ASP A 68 -5.92 -7.93 -3.19
CA ASP A 68 -5.06 -8.99 -3.70
C ASP A 68 -3.58 -8.75 -3.32
N GLY A 69 -2.85 -9.82 -3.01
CA GLY A 69 -1.46 -9.75 -2.54
C GLY A 69 -1.27 -9.29 -1.08
N TRP A 70 -2.25 -8.63 -0.45
CA TRP A 70 -2.14 -8.18 0.94
C TRP A 70 -1.95 -9.34 1.91
N ASN A 71 -2.74 -10.41 1.74
CA ASN A 71 -2.65 -11.58 2.61
C ASN A 71 -1.28 -12.27 2.51
N ALA A 72 -0.73 -12.38 1.29
CA ALA A 72 0.61 -12.93 1.07
C ALA A 72 1.69 -12.06 1.73
N PHE A 73 1.58 -10.73 1.56
CA PHE A 73 2.50 -9.76 2.17
C PHE A 73 2.50 -9.86 3.69
N ARG A 74 1.33 -9.83 4.34
CA ARG A 74 1.26 -9.92 5.82
C ARG A 74 1.82 -11.23 6.35
N VAL A 75 1.59 -12.34 5.66
CA VAL A 75 2.06 -13.66 6.08
C VAL A 75 3.58 -13.73 5.89
N GLY A 76 4.08 -13.30 4.73
CA GLY A 76 5.50 -13.31 4.41
C GLY A 76 6.35 -12.40 5.31
N LYS A 77 5.80 -11.23 5.69
CA LYS A 77 6.49 -10.28 6.58
C LYS A 77 6.15 -10.46 8.06
N GLY A 78 5.25 -11.38 8.41
CA GLY A 78 4.81 -11.59 9.79
C GLY A 78 4.12 -10.35 10.39
N VAL A 79 3.36 -9.62 9.59
CA VAL A 79 2.64 -8.41 10.02
C VAL A 79 1.53 -8.80 11.00
N THR A 80 1.62 -8.29 12.22
CA THR A 80 0.65 -8.51 13.30
C THR A 80 0.05 -7.19 13.79
N VAL A 81 -1.08 -7.27 14.51
CA VAL A 81 -1.71 -6.09 15.12
C VAL A 81 -0.69 -5.35 15.99
N GLY A 82 -0.69 -4.03 15.88
CA GLY A 82 0.18 -3.16 16.65
C GLY A 82 1.52 -2.87 15.98
N LYS A 83 1.89 -3.60 14.92
CA LYS A 83 3.03 -3.25 14.06
C LYS A 83 2.75 -2.00 13.25
N LYS A 84 3.81 -1.28 12.89
CA LYS A 84 3.76 -0.10 12.05
C LYS A 84 4.31 -0.46 10.68
N ILE A 85 3.56 -0.13 9.63
CA ILE A 85 4.03 -0.23 8.26
C ILE A 85 4.27 1.19 7.77
N SER A 86 5.43 1.40 7.17
CA SER A 86 5.78 2.64 6.49
C SER A 86 5.92 2.31 5.01
N LEU A 87 5.15 3.00 4.17
CA LEU A 87 5.26 2.91 2.73
C LEU A 87 6.10 4.09 2.25
N TYR A 88 7.09 3.80 1.43
CA TYR A 88 7.99 4.79 0.86
C TYR A 88 7.72 4.84 -0.64
N LYS A 89 7.56 6.05 -1.18
CA LYS A 89 7.60 6.26 -2.62
C LYS A 89 9.03 6.66 -2.95
N ASP A 90 9.68 5.86 -3.77
CA ASP A 90 10.95 6.26 -4.35
C ASP A 90 10.64 7.27 -5.46
N GLU A 91 10.95 8.55 -5.22
CA GLU A 91 10.91 9.60 -6.24
C GLU A 91 12.24 9.60 -7.02
N ASP A 92 12.62 8.46 -7.61
CA ASP A 92 13.66 8.42 -8.63
C ASP A 92 12.99 8.50 -10.00
N ASP A 93 12.41 9.67 -10.29
CA ASP A 93 12.43 10.16 -11.67
C ASP A 93 13.86 10.63 -11.93
N ARG A 94 14.77 9.67 -12.15
CA ARG A 94 15.89 9.95 -13.05
C ARG A 94 15.40 9.61 -14.43
N THR A 95 14.69 10.56 -15.02
CA THR A 95 14.82 10.81 -16.46
C THR A 95 16.32 10.80 -16.76
N ALA A 96 16.79 9.71 -17.35
CA ALA A 96 18.13 9.64 -17.91
C ALA A 96 18.14 10.65 -19.07
N GLU A 97 18.80 11.78 -18.85
CA GLU A 97 19.23 12.68 -19.93
C GLU A 97 20.54 12.16 -20.53
#